data_AF-A0A8T4E0R8-F1
#
_entry.id   AF-A0A8T4E0R8-F1
#
_cell.length_a   1.000
_cell.length_b   1.000
_cell.length_c   1.000
_cell.angle_alpha   90.00
_cell.angle_beta   90.00
_cell.angle_gamma   90.00
#
_symmetry.space_group_name_H-M   'P 1'
#
loop_
_entity.id
_entity.type
_entity.pdbx_description
1 polymer ?
#
loop_
_entity_poly.entity_id
_entity_poly.type
_entity_poly.pdbx_seq_one_letter_code
_entity_poly.pdbx_strand_id
1 'polypeptide(L)'
;EIRTAKETVEKYKPDIILMDGSIIPHYQDRPAKGSKIFDSYKEIISLYKEFYETCGKNGTILAGVVEDSRGIRFCNIIRRDMLSKITDSSVPELVKTLERTRDTGLLYWILSEGERTDVFRYSDTPEEHSVLRDFGEYAEHVNSFYLKTARFDRPIRIDFLGTPDIVEKISSVVLSISGHHSGYGIPSILIEADQVAKLSEEDIENLYSRIISLTGSVPGIMRMRRDMRPF
;
A
#
# COMPACT_ATOMS: atom_id res chain seq x y z
N GLU A 1 11.45 8.29 1.34
CA GLU A 1 10.74 7.59 0.25
C GLU A 1 10.22 8.52 -0.84
N ILE A 2 9.13 9.29 -0.65
CA ILE A 2 8.48 10.08 -1.73
C ILE A 2 9.42 11.03 -2.48
N ARG A 3 10.29 11.77 -1.76
CA ARG A 3 11.30 12.63 -2.41
C ARG A 3 12.25 11.83 -3.29
N THR A 4 12.76 10.70 -2.78
CA THR A 4 13.64 9.78 -3.51
C THR A 4 12.95 9.19 -4.74
N ALA A 5 11.67 8.82 -4.61
CA ALA A 5 10.87 8.32 -5.73
C ALA A 5 10.73 9.40 -6.83
N LYS A 6 10.39 10.64 -6.45
CA LYS A 6 10.33 11.80 -7.36
C LYS A 6 11.67 12.03 -8.07
N GLU A 7 12.77 12.11 -7.32
CA GLU A 7 14.13 12.29 -7.87
C GLU A 7 14.51 11.15 -8.83
N THR A 8 14.09 9.93 -8.53
CA THR A 8 14.30 8.75 -9.39
C THR A 8 13.56 8.90 -10.72
N VAL A 9 12.31 9.37 -10.70
CA VAL A 9 11.54 9.63 -11.93
C VAL A 9 12.19 10.75 -12.75
N GLU A 10 12.58 11.85 -12.12
CA GLU A 10 13.23 12.98 -12.81
C GLU A 10 14.55 12.56 -13.48
N LYS A 11 15.35 11.75 -12.78
CA LYS A 11 16.68 11.35 -13.24
C LYS A 11 16.65 10.24 -14.28
N TYR A 12 15.87 9.19 -14.05
CA TYR A 12 15.94 7.95 -14.85
C TYR A 12 14.76 7.76 -15.79
N LYS A 13 13.64 8.49 -15.59
CA LYS A 13 12.43 8.43 -16.42
C LYS A 13 11.96 7.00 -16.73
N PRO A 14 11.75 6.17 -15.69
CA PRO A 14 11.36 4.79 -15.91
C PRO A 14 9.95 4.71 -16.52
N ASP A 15 9.67 3.63 -17.26
CA ASP A 15 8.32 3.32 -17.74
C ASP A 15 7.30 3.17 -16.61
N ILE A 16 7.75 2.62 -15.47
CA ILE A 16 6.96 2.36 -14.28
C ILE A 16 7.82 2.54 -13.04
N ILE A 17 7.24 3.13 -11.99
CA ILE A 17 7.81 3.17 -10.65
C ILE A 17 6.90 2.41 -9.70
N LEU A 18 7.49 1.53 -8.88
CA LEU A 18 6.80 0.79 -7.84
C LEU A 18 7.12 1.40 -6.47
N MET A 19 6.08 1.66 -5.69
CA MET A 19 6.18 2.08 -4.29
C MET A 19 5.95 0.88 -3.38
N ASP A 20 6.63 0.81 -2.24
CA ASP A 20 6.33 -0.15 -1.19
C ASP A 20 5.17 0.37 -0.34
N GLY A 21 4.00 -0.23 -0.50
CA GLY A 21 2.74 0.25 0.06
C GLY A 21 1.90 1.07 -0.91
N SER A 22 0.91 1.76 -0.35
CA SER A 22 -0.09 2.50 -1.13
C SER A 22 0.51 3.77 -1.72
N ILE A 23 0.00 4.21 -2.86
CA ILE A 23 0.40 5.50 -3.45
C ILE A 23 -0.16 6.71 -2.67
N ILE A 24 -1.00 6.48 -1.65
CA ILE A 24 -1.46 7.51 -0.73
C ILE A 24 -1.01 7.21 0.71
N PRO A 25 -0.85 8.22 1.58
CA PRO A 25 -0.57 8.02 3.00
C PRO A 25 -1.61 7.14 3.69
N HIS A 26 -1.17 6.41 4.71
CA HIS A 26 -2.10 5.61 5.50
C HIS A 26 -3.04 6.53 6.29
N TYR A 27 -4.31 6.14 6.43
CA TYR A 27 -5.33 6.99 7.05
C TYR A 27 -5.04 7.35 8.52
N GLN A 28 -4.24 6.54 9.21
CA GLN A 28 -3.81 6.78 10.58
C GLN A 28 -2.74 7.88 10.67
N ASP A 29 -2.06 8.18 9.57
CA ASP A 29 -0.99 9.19 9.52
C ASP A 29 -1.56 10.60 9.45
N ARG A 30 -2.88 10.75 9.30
CA ARG A 30 -3.54 12.06 9.27
C ARG A 30 -3.77 12.58 10.68
N PRO A 31 -3.01 13.59 11.14
CA PRO A 31 -3.21 14.14 12.47
C PRO A 31 -4.46 15.01 12.55
N ALA A 32 -4.90 15.29 13.78
CA ALA A 32 -5.97 16.27 14.01
C ALA A 32 -5.56 17.66 13.51
N LYS A 33 -6.50 18.42 12.94
CA LYS A 33 -6.23 19.75 12.34
C LYS A 33 -5.58 20.76 13.31
N GLY A 34 -5.87 20.66 14.60
CA GLY A 34 -5.28 21.52 15.63
C GLY A 34 -3.91 21.07 16.14
N SER A 35 -3.35 19.97 15.61
CA SER A 35 -2.07 19.43 16.04
C SER A 35 -0.90 20.18 15.41
N LYS A 36 0.20 20.35 16.15
CA LYS A 36 1.44 20.98 15.66
C LYS A 36 2.04 20.25 14.45
N ILE A 37 1.79 18.94 14.32
CA ILE A 37 2.30 18.11 13.21
C ILE A 37 1.40 18.16 11.96
N PHE A 38 0.28 18.88 12.01
CA PHE A 38 -0.62 19.00 10.85
C PHE A 38 0.04 19.75 9.68
N ASP A 39 0.96 20.68 9.97
CA ASP A 39 1.74 21.35 8.93
C ASP A 39 2.67 20.38 8.19
N SER A 40 3.37 19.50 8.92
CA SER A 40 4.19 18.44 8.30
C SER A 40 3.34 17.46 7.47
N TYR A 41 2.11 17.15 7.90
CA TYR A 41 1.19 16.37 7.08
C TYR A 41 0.85 17.07 5.76
N LYS A 42 0.56 18.38 5.78
CA LYS A 42 0.31 19.15 4.55
C LYS A 42 1.52 19.15 3.61
N GLU A 43 2.73 19.25 4.15
CA GLU A 43 3.96 19.12 3.35
C GLU A 43 4.06 17.75 2.68
N ILE A 44 3.74 16.67 3.40
CA ILE A 44 3.70 15.31 2.84
C ILE A 44 2.69 15.24 1.69
N ILE A 45 1.47 15.75 1.88
CA ILE A 45 0.45 15.77 0.82
C ILE A 45 0.92 16.57 -0.39
N SER A 46 1.59 17.71 -0.18
CA SER A 46 2.20 18.49 -1.27
C SER A 46 3.24 17.67 -2.03
N LEU A 47 4.13 16.97 -1.33
CA LEU A 47 5.15 16.12 -1.94
C LEU A 47 4.56 14.98 -2.77
N TYR A 48 3.47 14.36 -2.30
CA TYR A 48 2.77 13.34 -3.10
C TYR A 48 2.19 13.94 -4.39
N LYS A 49 1.55 15.12 -4.32
CA LYS A 49 1.00 15.78 -5.52
C LYS A 49 2.10 16.14 -6.51
N GLU A 50 3.22 16.69 -6.03
CA GLU A 50 4.39 16.96 -6.88
C GLU A 50 4.95 15.68 -7.51
N PHE A 51 4.98 14.58 -6.76
CA PHE A 51 5.41 13.29 -7.27
C PHE A 51 4.46 12.78 -8.37
N TYR A 52 3.15 12.88 -8.18
CA TYR A 52 2.15 12.53 -9.20
C TYR A 52 2.30 13.35 -10.47
N GLU A 53 2.47 14.68 -10.34
CA GLU A 53 2.74 15.55 -11.47
C GLU A 53 4.02 15.15 -12.21
N THR A 54 5.07 14.79 -11.45
CA THR A 54 6.36 14.39 -12.00
C THR A 54 6.22 13.10 -12.82
N CYS A 55 5.49 12.11 -12.31
CA CYS A 55 5.15 10.89 -13.05
C CYS A 55 4.38 11.21 -14.33
N GLY A 56 3.32 12.03 -14.24
CA GLY A 56 2.52 12.44 -15.39
C GLY A 56 3.33 13.17 -16.46
N LYS A 57 4.19 14.13 -16.07
CA LYS A 57 5.06 14.90 -16.98
C LYS A 57 6.08 14.02 -17.70
N ASN A 58 6.54 12.93 -17.08
CA ASN A 58 7.53 12.03 -17.66
C ASN A 58 6.92 10.79 -18.33
N GLY A 59 5.60 10.62 -18.29
CA GLY A 59 4.93 9.41 -18.81
C GLY A 59 5.25 8.14 -17.99
N THR A 60 5.67 8.30 -16.74
CA THR A 60 5.97 7.18 -15.83
C THR A 60 4.68 6.69 -15.17
N ILE A 61 4.42 5.39 -15.26
CA ILE A 61 3.30 4.77 -14.55
C ILE A 61 3.63 4.68 -13.06
N LEU A 62 2.74 5.19 -12.20
CA LEU A 62 2.86 5.09 -10.75
C LEU A 62 1.98 3.97 -10.21
N ALA A 63 2.60 2.98 -9.57
CA ALA A 63 1.92 1.90 -8.88
C ALA A 63 2.53 1.67 -7.49
N GLY A 64 1.70 1.35 -6.51
CA GLY A 64 2.09 0.99 -5.16
C GLY A 64 1.67 -0.44 -4.86
N VAL A 65 2.56 -1.21 -4.25
CA VAL A 65 2.39 -2.63 -3.97
C VAL A 65 2.12 -2.81 -2.49
N VAL A 66 0.92 -3.24 -2.14
CA VAL A 66 0.48 -3.42 -0.76
C VAL A 66 0.38 -4.90 -0.44
N GLU A 67 1.34 -5.39 0.34
CA GLU A 67 1.45 -6.80 0.73
C GLU A 67 0.31 -7.22 1.67
N ASP A 68 0.22 -6.57 2.83
CA ASP A 68 -0.73 -6.92 3.90
C ASP A 68 -1.99 -6.04 3.86
N SER A 69 -2.69 -6.07 2.71
CA SER A 69 -3.95 -5.33 2.58
C SER A 69 -4.99 -5.84 3.60
N ARG A 70 -5.49 -4.90 4.42
CA ARG A 70 -6.65 -5.09 5.32
C ARG A 70 -7.96 -4.60 4.68
N GLY A 71 -7.97 -4.40 3.36
CA GLY A 71 -9.13 -3.92 2.60
C GLY A 71 -10.34 -4.86 2.71
N ILE A 72 -11.52 -4.27 2.63
CA ILE A 72 -12.83 -4.94 2.50
C ILE A 72 -13.61 -4.42 1.27
N ARG A 73 -12.91 -3.69 0.40
CA ARG A 73 -13.50 -2.88 -0.65
C ARG A 73 -14.06 -3.78 -1.75
N PHE A 74 -13.31 -4.80 -2.13
CA PHE A 74 -13.72 -5.76 -3.14
C PHE A 74 -14.91 -6.61 -2.65
N CYS A 75 -14.89 -7.06 -1.39
CA CYS A 75 -16.04 -7.71 -0.75
C CYS A 75 -17.30 -6.82 -0.79
N ASN A 76 -17.16 -5.52 -0.54
CA ASN A 76 -18.25 -4.56 -0.62
C ASN A 76 -18.81 -4.42 -2.04
N ILE A 77 -17.94 -4.43 -3.05
CA ILE A 77 -18.33 -4.41 -4.47
C ILE A 77 -19.13 -5.67 -4.81
N ILE A 78 -18.65 -6.86 -4.45
CA ILE A 78 -19.39 -8.12 -4.67
C ILE A 78 -20.78 -8.06 -4.03
N ARG A 79 -20.86 -7.61 -2.77
CA ARG A 79 -22.13 -7.48 -2.05
C ARG A 79 -23.10 -6.54 -2.76
N ARG A 80 -22.63 -5.34 -3.12
CA ARG A 80 -23.46 -4.28 -3.70
C ARG A 80 -23.85 -4.59 -5.14
N ASP A 81 -22.93 -5.09 -5.95
CA ASP A 81 -23.07 -5.11 -7.41
C ASP A 81 -23.42 -6.49 -7.96
N MET A 82 -23.14 -7.56 -7.22
CA MET A 82 -23.44 -8.94 -7.61
C MET A 82 -24.55 -9.55 -6.75
N LEU A 83 -24.35 -9.63 -5.42
CA LEU A 83 -25.29 -10.34 -4.55
C LEU A 83 -26.66 -9.65 -4.44
N SER A 84 -26.73 -8.33 -4.58
CA SER A 84 -28.00 -7.58 -4.60
C SER A 84 -28.92 -7.98 -5.75
N LYS A 85 -28.38 -8.61 -6.79
CA LYS A 85 -29.12 -9.04 -7.99
C LYS A 85 -29.50 -10.53 -7.96
N ILE A 86 -29.05 -11.27 -6.94
CA ILE A 86 -29.29 -12.71 -6.84
C ILE A 86 -30.44 -12.95 -5.86
N THR A 87 -31.47 -13.68 -6.31
CA THR A 87 -32.60 -14.10 -5.49
C THR A 87 -32.41 -15.57 -5.08
N ASP A 88 -31.46 -15.82 -4.19
CA ASP A 88 -31.23 -17.15 -3.60
C ASP A 88 -31.35 -17.08 -2.07
N SER A 89 -31.87 -18.14 -1.46
CA SER A 89 -32.08 -18.23 -0.01
C SER A 89 -30.79 -18.13 0.82
N SER A 90 -29.63 -18.43 0.23
CA SER A 90 -28.32 -18.37 0.88
C SER A 90 -27.68 -16.97 0.86
N VAL A 91 -28.20 -16.04 0.06
CA VAL A 91 -27.64 -14.67 -0.08
C VAL A 91 -27.54 -13.93 1.26
N PRO A 92 -28.55 -13.94 2.16
CA PRO A 92 -28.44 -13.24 3.44
C PRO A 92 -27.30 -13.74 4.32
N GLU A 93 -26.97 -15.03 4.26
CA GLU A 93 -25.85 -15.61 5.00
C GLU A 93 -24.52 -15.24 4.35
N LEU A 94 -24.43 -15.32 3.02
CA LEU A 94 -23.24 -14.91 2.27
C LEU A 94 -22.90 -13.43 2.52
N VAL A 95 -23.90 -12.56 2.56
CA VAL A 95 -23.72 -11.13 2.88
C VAL A 95 -23.09 -10.94 4.26
N LYS A 96 -23.59 -11.63 5.29
CA LYS A 96 -23.03 -11.58 6.65
C LYS A 96 -21.60 -12.12 6.71
N THR A 97 -21.30 -13.13 5.92
CA THR A 97 -19.95 -13.70 5.82
C THR A 97 -18.98 -12.71 5.17
N LEU A 98 -19.37 -12.08 4.05
CA LEU A 98 -18.55 -11.08 3.36
C LEU A 98 -18.29 -9.84 4.23
N GLU A 99 -19.23 -9.43 5.08
CA GLU A 99 -19.05 -8.31 6.02
C GLU A 99 -17.91 -8.52 7.02
N ARG A 100 -17.56 -9.79 7.30
CA ARG A 100 -16.48 -10.17 8.23
C ARG A 100 -15.23 -10.63 7.50
N THR A 101 -15.24 -10.63 6.17
CA THR A 101 -14.17 -11.18 5.34
C THR A 101 -13.34 -10.06 4.72
N ARG A 102 -12.01 -10.17 4.85
CA ARG A 102 -11.08 -9.28 4.15
C ARG A 102 -10.96 -9.68 2.69
N ASP A 103 -10.70 -8.71 1.82
CA ASP A 103 -10.52 -8.93 0.39
C ASP A 103 -9.47 -10.01 0.11
N THR A 104 -8.29 -9.89 0.74
CA THR A 104 -7.19 -10.86 0.58
C THR A 104 -7.55 -12.26 1.08
N GLY A 105 -8.42 -12.37 2.08
CA GLY A 105 -8.91 -13.66 2.60
C GLY A 105 -9.85 -14.36 1.63
N LEU A 106 -10.77 -13.61 1.00
CA LEU A 106 -11.64 -14.13 -0.05
C LEU A 106 -10.84 -14.49 -1.30
N LEU A 107 -10.04 -13.54 -1.79
CA LEU A 107 -9.32 -13.63 -3.05
C LEU A 107 -8.19 -14.67 -3.03
N TYR A 108 -7.66 -15.03 -1.86
CA TYR A 108 -6.73 -16.15 -1.73
C TYR A 108 -7.31 -17.46 -2.29
N TRP A 109 -8.62 -17.68 -2.12
CA TRP A 109 -9.31 -18.90 -2.57
C TRP A 109 -9.86 -18.80 -3.99
N ILE A 110 -10.13 -17.58 -4.47
CA ILE A 110 -10.76 -17.35 -5.77
C ILE A 110 -9.72 -17.21 -6.89
N LEU A 111 -8.63 -16.48 -6.64
CA LEU A 111 -7.64 -16.19 -7.68
C LEU A 111 -6.58 -17.29 -7.77
N SER A 112 -6.35 -17.76 -8.99
CA SER A 112 -5.20 -18.56 -9.39
C SER A 112 -3.98 -17.67 -9.61
N GLU A 113 -2.78 -18.26 -9.57
CA GLU A 113 -1.55 -17.54 -9.87
C GLU A 113 -1.60 -16.95 -11.29
N GLY A 114 -1.22 -15.68 -11.42
CA GLY A 114 -1.31 -14.89 -12.66
C GLY A 114 -2.68 -14.21 -12.86
N GLU A 115 -3.69 -14.51 -12.05
CA GLU A 115 -5.00 -13.87 -12.14
C GLU A 115 -5.08 -12.58 -11.31
N ARG A 116 -5.92 -11.66 -11.77
CA ARG A 116 -6.24 -10.41 -11.07
C ARG A 116 -7.74 -10.18 -11.00
N THR A 117 -8.15 -9.33 -10.07
CA THR A 117 -9.50 -8.79 -10.08
C THR A 117 -9.67 -7.76 -11.18
N ASP A 118 -10.92 -7.37 -11.42
CA ASP A 118 -11.22 -6.11 -12.10
C ASP A 118 -10.68 -4.91 -11.30
N VAL A 119 -10.51 -3.81 -12.02
CA VAL A 119 -10.12 -2.50 -11.48
C VAL A 119 -11.29 -1.88 -10.78
N PHE A 120 -11.06 -1.35 -9.58
CA PHE A 120 -12.04 -0.59 -8.83
C PHE A 120 -11.44 0.69 -8.27
N ARG A 121 -12.28 1.70 -8.05
CA ARG A 121 -11.85 2.94 -7.40
C ARG A 121 -11.44 2.68 -5.95
N TYR A 122 -10.36 3.33 -5.52
CA TYR A 122 -9.89 3.25 -4.13
C TYR A 122 -11.00 3.63 -3.14
N SER A 123 -11.79 4.68 -3.45
CA SER A 123 -13.00 5.07 -2.73
C SER A 123 -14.12 5.43 -3.70
N ASP A 124 -15.38 5.10 -3.37
CA ASP A 124 -16.55 5.62 -4.11
C ASP A 124 -16.78 7.10 -3.83
N THR A 125 -16.41 7.57 -2.64
CA THR A 125 -16.55 8.96 -2.20
C THR A 125 -15.18 9.52 -1.78
N PRO A 126 -14.33 9.91 -2.75
CA PRO A 126 -12.99 10.44 -2.45
C PRO A 126 -13.02 11.70 -1.56
N GLU A 127 -14.05 12.55 -1.70
CA GLU A 127 -14.22 13.78 -0.92
C GLU A 127 -14.55 13.53 0.57
N GLU A 128 -15.17 12.40 0.89
CA GLU A 128 -15.49 12.02 2.26
C GLU A 128 -14.36 11.20 2.91
N HIS A 129 -13.49 10.62 2.08
CA HIS A 129 -12.39 9.78 2.54
C HIS A 129 -11.34 10.61 3.30
N SER A 130 -10.85 10.05 4.42
CA SER A 130 -10.07 10.78 5.42
C SER A 130 -8.84 11.47 4.83
N VAL A 131 -8.13 10.80 3.92
CA VAL A 131 -6.89 11.24 3.28
C VAL A 131 -7.12 11.70 1.84
N LEU A 132 -7.96 11.00 1.06
CA LEU A 132 -8.09 11.26 -0.38
C LEU A 132 -8.68 12.64 -0.67
N ARG A 133 -9.55 13.16 0.19
CA ARG A 133 -10.07 14.52 0.05
C ARG A 133 -8.99 15.61 0.01
N ASP A 134 -7.83 15.32 0.59
CA ASP A 134 -6.71 16.27 0.62
C ASP A 134 -5.93 16.24 -0.73
N PHE A 135 -6.24 15.31 -1.65
CA PHE A 135 -5.59 15.12 -2.95
C PHE A 135 -6.23 15.89 -4.12
N GLY A 136 -7.43 16.46 -3.97
CA GLY A 136 -8.09 17.21 -5.05
C GLY A 136 -8.42 16.34 -6.26
N GLU A 137 -8.14 16.81 -7.48
CA GLU A 137 -8.46 16.09 -8.73
C GLU A 137 -7.83 14.68 -8.81
N TYR A 138 -6.64 14.49 -8.24
CA TYR A 138 -5.98 13.19 -8.21
C TYR A 138 -6.78 12.12 -7.46
N ALA A 139 -7.63 12.53 -6.51
CA ALA A 139 -8.38 11.62 -5.67
C ALA A 139 -9.32 10.71 -6.45
N GLU A 140 -9.85 11.18 -7.58
CA GLU A 140 -10.76 10.42 -8.45
C GLU A 140 -10.03 9.42 -9.36
N HIS A 141 -8.72 9.59 -9.53
CA HIS A 141 -7.88 8.79 -10.42
C HIS A 141 -7.07 7.72 -9.69
N VAL A 142 -7.24 7.60 -8.37
CA VAL A 142 -6.64 6.50 -7.58
C VAL A 142 -7.51 5.26 -7.71
N ASN A 143 -6.97 4.26 -8.39
CA ASN A 143 -7.61 2.98 -8.63
C ASN A 143 -6.81 1.86 -7.97
N SER A 144 -7.48 0.75 -7.74
CA SER A 144 -6.90 -0.44 -7.12
C SER A 144 -7.35 -1.70 -7.84
N PHE A 145 -6.50 -2.72 -7.79
CA PHE A 145 -6.87 -4.10 -8.11
C PHE A 145 -6.04 -5.06 -7.26
N TYR A 146 -6.43 -6.32 -7.21
CA TYR A 146 -5.65 -7.37 -6.57
C TYR A 146 -5.03 -8.28 -7.63
N LEU A 147 -3.79 -8.71 -7.41
CA LEU A 147 -3.05 -9.62 -8.28
C LEU A 147 -2.50 -10.79 -7.47
N LYS A 148 -2.74 -12.02 -7.93
CA LYS A 148 -2.19 -13.23 -7.31
C LYS A 148 -0.87 -13.59 -7.98
N THR A 149 0.23 -13.20 -7.36
CA THR A 149 1.59 -13.37 -7.90
C THR A 149 2.29 -14.66 -7.50
N ALA A 150 1.79 -15.37 -6.48
CA ALA A 150 2.33 -16.66 -6.05
C ALA A 150 1.21 -17.58 -5.55
N ARG A 151 1.30 -18.87 -5.88
CA ARG A 151 0.27 -19.88 -5.55
C ARG A 151 -0.12 -19.92 -4.07
N PHE A 152 0.85 -19.98 -3.17
CA PHE A 152 0.64 -20.21 -1.74
C PHE A 152 0.69 -18.92 -0.91
N ASP A 153 0.70 -17.77 -1.56
CA ASP A 153 0.70 -16.46 -0.91
C ASP A 153 -0.64 -15.74 -1.09
N ARG A 154 -0.90 -14.71 -0.30
CA ARG A 154 -2.07 -13.84 -0.50
C ARG A 154 -1.88 -12.99 -1.76
N PRO A 155 -2.98 -12.61 -2.45
CA PRO A 155 -2.87 -11.65 -3.54
C PRO A 155 -2.43 -10.29 -2.98
N ILE A 156 -1.50 -9.64 -3.68
CA ILE A 156 -1.06 -8.28 -3.39
C ILE A 156 -2.11 -7.30 -3.91
N ARG A 157 -2.33 -6.19 -3.21
CA ARG A 157 -3.13 -5.08 -3.72
C ARG A 157 -2.22 -4.10 -4.44
N ILE A 158 -2.59 -3.71 -5.65
CA ILE A 158 -1.91 -2.69 -6.41
C ILE A 158 -2.77 -1.44 -6.41
N ASP A 159 -2.24 -0.34 -5.87
CA ASP A 159 -2.86 0.99 -5.96
C ASP A 159 -2.13 1.79 -7.03
N PHE A 160 -2.84 2.41 -7.97
CA PHE A 160 -2.22 3.12 -9.09
C PHE A 160 -2.97 4.40 -9.44
N LEU A 161 -2.25 5.33 -10.05
CA LEU A 161 -2.80 6.58 -10.54
C LEU A 161 -2.99 6.49 -12.06
N GLY A 162 -4.22 6.65 -12.53
CA GLY A 162 -4.52 6.70 -13.96
C GLY A 162 -5.75 5.90 -14.37
N THR A 163 -5.86 5.63 -15.66
CA THR A 163 -7.01 4.96 -16.28
C THR A 163 -6.85 3.44 -16.29
N PRO A 164 -7.96 2.66 -16.34
CA PRO A 164 -7.90 1.20 -16.26
C PRO A 164 -7.12 0.48 -17.38
N ASP A 165 -6.82 1.16 -18.49
CA ASP A 165 -6.07 0.61 -19.63
C ASP A 165 -4.60 0.29 -19.28
N ILE A 166 -4.01 0.97 -18.29
CA ILE A 166 -2.60 0.73 -17.91
C ILE A 166 -2.41 -0.51 -17.05
N VAL A 167 -3.48 -1.10 -16.52
CA VAL A 167 -3.45 -2.24 -15.59
C VAL A 167 -2.81 -3.47 -16.19
N GLU A 168 -2.98 -3.71 -17.50
CA GLU A 168 -2.37 -4.86 -18.15
C GLU A 168 -0.84 -4.74 -18.14
N LYS A 169 -0.30 -3.54 -18.41
CA LYS A 169 1.13 -3.26 -18.34
C LYS A 169 1.64 -3.41 -16.90
N ILE A 170 0.93 -2.87 -15.91
CA ILE A 170 1.32 -3.01 -14.50
C ILE A 170 1.34 -4.49 -14.09
N SER A 171 0.27 -5.23 -14.40
CA SER A 171 0.13 -6.64 -14.01
C SER A 171 1.21 -7.51 -14.65
N SER A 172 1.48 -7.31 -15.94
CA SER A 172 2.54 -8.02 -16.66
C SER A 172 3.92 -7.75 -16.07
N VAL A 173 4.25 -6.49 -15.76
CA VAL A 173 5.54 -6.15 -15.17
C VAL A 173 5.67 -6.76 -13.78
N VAL A 174 4.68 -6.52 -12.90
CA VAL A 174 4.69 -7.01 -11.53
C VAL A 174 4.81 -8.54 -11.51
N LEU A 175 4.01 -9.25 -12.31
CA LEU A 175 4.09 -10.71 -12.39
C LEU A 175 5.46 -11.21 -12.88
N SER A 176 6.10 -10.49 -13.81
CA SER A 176 7.42 -10.88 -14.36
C SER A 176 8.57 -10.76 -13.36
N ILE A 177 8.45 -9.86 -12.38
CA ILE A 177 9.47 -9.60 -11.35
C ILE A 177 9.07 -10.14 -9.97
N SER A 178 7.89 -10.75 -9.89
CA SER A 178 7.36 -11.48 -8.73
C SER A 178 7.36 -12.99 -9.01
N GLY A 179 7.00 -13.80 -8.01
CA GLY A 179 6.68 -15.22 -8.25
C GLY A 179 7.88 -16.15 -8.42
N HIS A 180 9.11 -15.68 -8.18
CA HIS A 180 10.30 -16.54 -8.15
C HIS A 180 10.23 -17.61 -7.04
N HIS A 181 9.37 -17.42 -6.05
CA HIS A 181 9.09 -18.38 -4.98
C HIS A 181 7.58 -18.58 -4.82
N SER A 182 7.14 -19.83 -4.72
CA SER A 182 5.70 -20.17 -4.68
C SER A 182 4.96 -19.68 -3.43
N GLY A 183 5.69 -19.29 -2.39
CA GLY A 183 5.15 -18.79 -1.12
C GLY A 183 5.48 -17.33 -0.80
N TYR A 184 6.07 -16.58 -1.74
CA TYR A 184 6.33 -15.15 -1.53
C TYR A 184 6.23 -14.39 -2.86
N GLY A 185 5.17 -13.60 -2.99
CA GLY A 185 4.72 -13.01 -4.26
C GLY A 185 5.17 -11.56 -4.52
N ILE A 186 6.11 -11.03 -3.75
CA ILE A 186 6.50 -9.62 -3.80
C ILE A 186 7.51 -9.35 -4.93
N PRO A 187 7.43 -8.20 -5.62
CA PRO A 187 8.43 -7.80 -6.60
C PRO A 187 9.84 -7.80 -6.03
N SER A 188 10.76 -8.50 -6.69
CA SER A 188 12.16 -8.61 -6.26
C SER A 188 12.85 -7.27 -6.06
N ILE A 189 12.53 -6.27 -6.88
CA ILE A 189 13.08 -4.92 -6.77
C ILE A 189 12.65 -4.19 -5.49
N LEU A 190 11.45 -4.47 -4.97
CA LEU A 190 10.98 -3.88 -3.71
C LEU A 190 11.67 -4.56 -2.52
N ILE A 191 11.86 -5.88 -2.60
CA ILE A 191 12.63 -6.64 -1.61
C ILE A 191 14.06 -6.10 -1.51
N GLU A 192 14.71 -5.86 -2.65
CA GLU A 192 16.06 -5.29 -2.69
C GLU A 192 16.09 -3.87 -2.11
N ALA A 193 15.13 -3.02 -2.49
CA ALA A 193 15.03 -1.65 -1.96
C ALA A 193 14.82 -1.62 -0.44
N ASP A 194 13.96 -2.48 0.12
CA ASP A 194 13.76 -2.61 1.57
C ASP A 194 15.04 -3.08 2.27
N GLN A 195 15.71 -4.11 1.73
CA GLN A 195 16.95 -4.62 2.30
C GLN A 195 18.06 -3.55 2.34
N VAL A 196 18.16 -2.72 1.31
CA VAL A 196 19.13 -1.61 1.26
C VAL A 196 18.76 -0.48 2.22
N ALA A 197 17.46 -0.21 2.42
CA ALA A 197 16.99 0.85 3.31
C ALA A 197 17.03 0.46 4.80
N LYS A 198 17.02 -0.85 5.10
CA LYS A 198 16.97 -1.38 6.46
C LYS A 198 18.26 -1.08 7.22
N LEU A 199 18.12 -0.42 8.36
CA LEU A 199 19.22 -0.26 9.33
C LEU A 199 19.57 -1.61 9.94
N SER A 200 20.86 -1.91 10.04
CA SER A 200 21.31 -3.13 10.71
C SER A 200 20.97 -3.10 12.20
N GLU A 201 20.80 -4.26 12.83
CA GLU A 201 20.59 -4.32 14.29
C GLU A 201 21.75 -3.65 15.03
N GLU A 202 22.99 -3.82 14.55
CA GLU A 202 24.17 -3.18 15.09
C GLU A 202 24.11 -1.64 15.00
N ASP A 203 23.62 -1.08 13.88
CA ASP A 203 23.43 0.36 13.73
C ASP A 203 22.39 0.90 14.72
N ILE A 204 21.30 0.16 14.91
CA ILE A 204 20.25 0.51 15.87
C ILE A 204 20.80 0.47 17.30
N GLU A 205 21.58 -0.55 17.64
CA GLU A 205 22.25 -0.70 18.93
C GLU A 205 23.25 0.43 19.20
N ASN A 206 24.04 0.81 18.19
CA ASN A 206 24.99 1.91 18.26
C ASN A 206 24.26 3.26 18.44
N LEU A 207 23.18 3.49 17.68
CA LEU A 207 22.35 4.69 17.80
C LEU A 207 21.73 4.77 19.21
N TYR A 208 21.17 3.65 19.69
CA TYR A 208 20.58 3.54 21.01
C TYR A 208 21.58 3.86 22.12
N SER A 209 22.76 3.24 22.07
CA SER A 209 23.85 3.46 23.02
C SER A 209 24.32 4.92 23.00
N ARG A 210 24.39 5.53 21.82
CA ARG A 210 24.75 6.94 21.68
C ARG A 210 23.71 7.88 22.27
N ILE A 211 22.43 7.62 22.06
CA ILE A 211 21.34 8.39 22.69
C ILE A 211 21.47 8.30 24.21
N ILE A 212 21.59 7.10 24.79
CA ILE A 212 21.77 6.92 26.24
C ILE A 212 23.01 7.68 26.74
N SER A 213 24.13 7.63 26.02
CA SER A 213 25.36 8.31 26.45
C SER A 213 25.19 9.84 26.54
N LEU A 214 24.32 10.42 25.70
CA LEU A 214 24.08 11.85 25.63
C LEU A 214 22.93 12.30 26.55
N THR A 215 21.90 11.48 26.74
CA THR A 215 20.70 11.85 27.50
C THR A 215 20.67 11.26 28.91
N GLY A 216 21.56 10.31 29.22
CA GLY A 216 21.43 9.44 30.38
C GLY A 216 20.28 8.44 30.24
N SER A 217 20.12 7.59 31.25
CA SER A 217 19.08 6.56 31.30
C SER A 217 17.73 7.14 31.72
N VAL A 218 17.09 7.89 30.83
CA VAL A 218 15.72 8.38 31.02
C VAL A 218 14.70 7.25 30.78
N PRO A 219 13.63 7.15 31.58
CA PRO A 219 12.65 6.07 31.48
C PRO A 219 12.01 5.89 30.09
N GLY A 220 11.88 6.97 29.32
CA GLY A 220 11.31 6.93 27.96
C GLY A 220 12.22 6.32 26.89
N ILE A 221 13.50 6.11 27.20
CA ILE A 221 14.50 5.56 26.26
C ILE A 221 14.96 4.16 26.75
N MET A 222 14.53 3.71 27.93
CA MET A 222 14.86 2.36 28.39
C MET A 222 14.21 1.30 27.50
N ARG A 223 14.95 0.21 27.25
CA ARG A 223 14.40 -0.96 26.56
C ARG A 223 13.17 -1.48 27.29
N MET A 224 12.25 -2.05 26.54
CA MET A 224 11.10 -2.70 27.16
C MET A 224 11.60 -3.91 27.96
N ARG A 225 11.04 -4.14 29.14
CA ARG A 225 11.45 -5.25 30.02
C ARG A 225 11.39 -6.62 29.35
N ARG A 226 10.59 -6.77 28.29
CA ARG A 226 10.50 -7.99 27.47
C ARG A 226 11.77 -8.27 26.66
N ASP A 227 12.49 -7.23 26.26
CA ASP A 227 13.74 -7.32 25.48
C ASP A 227 14.96 -7.56 26.38
N MET A 228 14.77 -7.44 27.71
CA MET A 228 15.81 -7.68 28.72
C MET A 228 15.58 -8.97 29.51
N ARG A 229 14.73 -9.88 29.00
CA ARG A 229 14.53 -11.16 29.67
C ARG A 229 15.82 -11.98 29.58
N PRO A 230 16.32 -12.52 30.70
CA PRO A 230 17.54 -13.33 30.69
C PRO A 230 17.36 -14.69 30.01
N PHE A 231 16.12 -15.09 29.69
CA PHE A 231 15.73 -16.34 29.03
C PHE A 231 14.52 -16.09 28.13
#